data_AF-A0A661UID1-F1
#
_entry.id   AF-A0A661UID1-F1
#
_cell.length_a   1.000
_cell.length_b   1.000
_cell.length_c   1.000
_cell.angle_alpha   90.00
_cell.angle_beta   90.00
_cell.angle_gamma   90.00
#
_symmetry.space_group_name_H-M   'P 1'
#
loop_
_entity.id
_entity.type
_entity.pdbx_description
1 polymer ?
#
loop_
_entity_poly.entity_id
_entity_poly.type
_entity_poly.pdbx_seq_one_letter_code
_entity_poly.pdbx_strand_id
1 'polypeptide(L)' 'NAFPINVLPSIKNCREVVNIFCATANPVQVILAQTEQGRGVIGVIDGNSPKGIELDTDITHRKKFLIDIGYKR' A
#
# COMPACT_ATOMS: atom_id res chain seq x y z
N ASN A 1 -15.83 -4.43 7.49
CA ASN A 1 -14.65 -5.30 7.30
C ASN A 1 -14.37 -5.48 5.82
N ALA A 2 -13.39 -4.74 5.29
CA ALA A 2 -12.98 -4.75 3.89
C ALA A 2 -11.47 -4.47 3.81
N PHE A 3 -10.84 -4.81 2.69
CA PHE A 3 -9.43 -4.51 2.42
C PHE A 3 -9.31 -3.39 1.37
N PRO A 4 -8.18 -2.65 1.34
CA PRO A 4 -7.94 -1.63 0.32
C PRO A 4 -8.21 -2.09 -1.12
N ILE A 5 -7.82 -3.32 -1.48
CA ILE A 5 -8.04 -3.87 -2.82
C ILE A 5 -9.52 -3.89 -3.23
N ASN A 6 -10.44 -3.98 -2.28
CA ASN A 6 -11.89 -4.01 -2.55
C ASN A 6 -12.45 -2.62 -2.92
N VAL A 7 -11.81 -1.53 -2.49
CA VAL A 7 -12.37 -0.16 -2.57
C VAL A 7 -11.49 0.81 -3.36
N LEU A 8 -10.20 0.52 -3.52
CA LEU A 8 -9.26 1.37 -4.25
C LEU A 8 -9.73 1.73 -5.66
N PRO A 9 -10.33 0.83 -6.47
CA PRO A 9 -10.85 1.21 -7.79
C PRO A 9 -11.90 2.33 -7.71
N SER A 10 -12.84 2.23 -6.77
CA SER A 10 -13.89 3.24 -6.58
C SER A 10 -13.33 4.58 -6.13
N ILE A 11 -12.35 4.57 -5.21
CA ILE A 11 -11.70 5.81 -4.74
C ILE A 11 -10.94 6.48 -5.90
N LYS A 12 -10.19 5.71 -6.69
CA LYS A 12 -9.44 6.23 -7.86
C LYS A 12 -10.36 6.81 -8.94
N ASN A 13 -11.58 6.30 -9.06
CA ASN A 13 -12.55 6.76 -10.05
C ASN A 13 -13.33 8.01 -9.60
N CYS A 14 -13.19 8.44 -8.35
CA CYS A 14 -13.83 9.65 -7.85
C CYS A 14 -13.18 10.89 -8.49
N ARG A 15 -13.97 11.78 -9.09
CA ARG A 15 -13.46 12.91 -9.89
C ARG A 15 -12.66 13.92 -9.07
N GLU A 16 -12.99 14.05 -7.79
CA GLU A 16 -12.38 14.97 -6.84
C GLU A 16 -11.09 14.40 -6.23
N VAL A 17 -10.81 13.10 -6.40
CA VAL A 17 -9.61 12.47 -5.86
C VAL A 17 -8.42 12.75 -6.76
N VAL A 18 -7.47 13.55 -6.25
CA VAL A 18 -6.25 13.89 -6.99
C VAL A 18 -5.22 12.77 -6.91
N ASN A 19 -4.99 12.21 -5.72
CA ASN A 19 -3.98 11.20 -5.46
C ASN A 19 -4.32 10.35 -4.23
N ILE A 20 -3.73 9.15 -4.16
CA ILE A 20 -3.78 8.25 -2.99
C ILE A 20 -2.33 7.98 -2.55
N PHE A 21 -1.96 8.44 -1.36
CA PHE A 21 -0.57 8.32 -0.87
C PHE A 21 -0.24 6.94 -0.31
N CYS A 22 -1.15 6.32 0.44
CA CYS A 22 -0.92 5.04 1.09
C CYS A 22 -2.25 4.31 1.32
N ALA A 23 -2.25 2.98 1.21
CA ALA A 23 -3.40 2.15 1.56
C ALA A 23 -2.90 0.76 2.02
N THR A 24 -2.67 0.62 3.33
CA THR A 24 -1.96 -0.52 3.94
C THR A 24 -2.54 -0.86 5.31
N ALA A 25 -2.13 -2.00 5.85
CA ALA A 25 -2.36 -2.39 7.26
C ALA A 25 -1.06 -2.35 8.09
N ASN A 26 0.07 -1.98 7.48
CA ASN A 26 1.35 -1.82 8.18
C ASN A 26 1.33 -0.57 9.08
N PRO A 27 2.30 -0.42 10.00
CA PRO A 27 2.59 0.88 10.61
C PRO A 27 2.94 1.92 9.54
N VAL A 28 2.33 3.10 9.63
CA VAL A 28 2.51 4.19 8.64
C VAL A 28 2.98 5.47 9.31
N GLN A 29 3.91 6.16 8.66
CA GLN A 29 4.25 7.55 8.96
C GLN A 29 4.03 8.43 7.73
N VAL A 30 3.65 9.69 7.94
CA VAL A 30 3.48 10.68 6.89
C VAL A 30 4.57 11.75 7.04
N ILE A 31 5.30 12.01 5.96
CA ILE A 31 6.32 13.04 5.92
C ILE A 31 5.67 14.33 5.44
N LEU A 32 5.77 15.37 6.27
CA LEU A 32 5.20 16.68 6.00
C LEU A 32 6.31 17.72 5.83
N ALA A 33 6.21 18.53 4.78
CA ALA A 33 6.97 19.77 4.67
C ALA A 33 6.11 20.93 5.18
N GLN A 34 6.71 21.86 5.93
CA GLN A 34 6.07 23.07 6.43
C GLN A 34 6.75 24.29 5.79
N THR A 35 5.95 25.25 5.33
CA THR A 35 6.38 26.59 4.92
C THR A 35 5.63 27.65 5.73
N GLU A 36 5.89 28.93 5.48
CA GLU A 36 5.11 30.03 6.07
C GLU A 36 3.62 29.96 5.68
N GLN A 37 3.31 29.46 4.48
CA GLN A 37 1.93 29.35 4.00
C GLN A 37 1.17 28.16 4.61
N GLY A 38 1.83 27.02 4.86
CA GLY A 38 1.14 25.82 5.35
C GLY A 38 1.96 24.53 5.27
N ARG A 39 1.26 23.38 5.22
CA ARG A 39 1.86 22.04 5.15
C ARG A 39 1.53 21.33 3.85
N GLY A 40 2.50 20.57 3.34
CA GLY A 40 2.31 19.63 2.23
C GLY A 40 2.74 18.23 2.60
N VAL A 41 2.02 17.22 2.11
CA VAL A 41 2.47 15.81 2.17
C VAL A 41 3.53 15.60 1.09
N ILE A 42 4.73 15.20 1.50
CA ILE A 42 5.83 14.93 0.55
C ILE A 42 6.15 13.45 0.42
N GLY A 43 5.63 12.61 1.31
CA GLY A 43 5.83 11.17 1.25
C GLY A 43 5.19 10.41 2.40
N VAL A 44 5.26 9.09 2.30
CA VAL A 44 4.80 8.15 3.31
C VAL A 44 5.87 7.09 3.55
N ILE A 45 5.96 6.62 4.79
CA ILE A 45 6.75 5.44 5.16
C ILE A 45 5.74 4.35 5.48
N ASP A 46 5.61 3.39 4.57
CA ASP A 46 4.70 2.23 4.69
C ASP A 46 5.52 1.01 5.11
N GLY A 47 5.47 0.67 6.40
CA GLY A 47 6.20 -0.46 6.95
C GLY A 47 7.72 -0.28 6.94
N ASN A 48 8.43 -1.34 6.57
CA ASN A 48 9.89 -1.44 6.69
C ASN A 48 10.56 -1.57 5.32
N SER A 49 11.86 -1.22 5.26
CA SER A 49 12.68 -1.44 4.08
C SER A 49 12.85 -2.93 3.76
N PRO A 50 13.06 -3.29 2.48
CA PRO A 50 13.31 -4.68 2.08
C PRO A 50 14.61 -5.20 2.71
N LYS A 51 14.59 -6.47 3.14
CA LYS A 51 15.74 -7.13 3.77
C LYS A 51 16.61 -7.94 2.79
N GLY A 52 16.13 -8.15 1.56
CA GLY A 52 16.79 -8.98 0.56
C GLY A 52 15.90 -9.23 -0.66
N ILE A 53 16.36 -10.08 -1.56
CA ILE A 53 15.65 -10.52 -2.76
C ILE A 53 14.99 -11.88 -2.48
N GLU A 54 13.80 -12.12 -3.01
CA GLU A 54 13.09 -13.40 -2.86
C GLU A 54 13.85 -14.56 -3.52
N LEU A 55 13.85 -15.73 -2.87
CA LEU A 55 14.36 -16.99 -3.41
C LEU A 55 13.24 -17.80 -4.10
N ASP A 56 13.60 -18.85 -4.83
CA ASP A 56 12.63 -19.75 -5.50
C ASP A 56 11.62 -20.38 -4.52
N THR A 57 12.05 -20.64 -3.28
CA THR A 57 11.16 -21.12 -2.20
C THR A 57 10.14 -20.06 -1.79
N ASP A 58 10.53 -18.80 -1.73
CA ASP A 58 9.64 -17.69 -1.36
C ASP A 58 8.59 -17.45 -2.43
N ILE A 59 8.99 -17.56 -3.71
CA ILE A 59 8.06 -17.49 -4.86
C ILE A 59 6.99 -18.58 -4.75
N THR A 60 7.42 -19.81 -4.44
CA THR A 60 6.50 -20.95 -4.28
C THR A 60 5.54 -20.68 -3.12
N HIS A 61 6.05 -20.19 -1.98
CA HIS A 61 5.23 -19.86 -0.81
C HIS A 61 4.22 -18.75 -1.07
N ARG A 62 4.61 -17.62 -1.67
CA ARG A 62 3.66 -16.51 -1.91
C ARG A 62 2.58 -16.87 -2.93
N LYS A 63 2.88 -17.71 -3.93
CA LYS A 63 1.89 -18.20 -4.90
C LYS A 63 0.91 -19.15 -4.22
N LYS A 64 1.42 -20.09 -3.42
CA LYS A 64 0.58 -21.00 -2.63
C LYS A 64 -0.33 -20.23 -1.68
N PHE A 65 0.20 -19.24 -0.97
CA PHE A 65 -0.57 -18.39 -0.09
C PHE A 65 -1.77 -17.75 -0.81
N LEU A 66 -1.56 -17.15 -1.99
CA LEU A 66 -2.65 -16.55 -2.78
C LEU A 66 -3.75 -17.55 -3.19
N ILE A 67 -3.39 -18.82 -3.43
CA ILE A 67 -4.35 -19.90 -3.70
C ILE A 67 -5.10 -20.26 -2.42
N ASP A 68 -4.38 -20.42 -1.31
CA ASP A 68 -4.94 -20.80 -0.01
C ASP A 68 -5.93 -19.73 0.51
N ILE A 69 -5.67 -18.45 0.26
CA ILE A 69 -6.60 -17.34 0.58
C ILE A 69 -7.65 -17.07 -0.52
N GLY A 70 -7.69 -17.89 -1.57
CA GLY A 70 -8.75 -17.88 -2.59
C GLY A 70 -8.65 -16.77 -3.66
N TYR A 71 -7.54 -16.06 -3.74
CA TYR A 71 -7.33 -14.97 -4.72
C TYR A 71 -6.78 -15.45 -6.07
N LYS A 72 -6.26 -16.69 -6.13
CA LYS A 72 -5.77 -17.33 -7.35
C LYS A 72 -6.20 -18.80 -7.41
N ARG A 73 -6.21 -19.37 -8.61
CA ARG A 73 -6.47 -20.78 -8.92
C ARG A 73 -5.42 -21.26 -9.88
#